data_AF-A0A7Y2E5J6-F1
#
_entry.id   AF-A0A7Y2E5J6-F1
#
_cell.length_a   1.000
_cell.length_b   1.000
_cell.length_c   1.000
_cell.angle_alpha   90.00
_cell.angle_beta   90.00
_cell.angle_gamma   90.00
#
_symmetry.space_group_name_H-M   'P 1'
#
loop_
_entity.id
_entity.type
_entity.pdbx_description
1 polymer ?
#
loop_
_entity_poly.entity_id
_entity_poly.type
_entity_poly.pdbx_seq_one_letter_code
_entity_poly.pdbx_strand_id
1 'polypeptide(L)'
;KPLLELNARLNQTYVPYGPQGAAGLANQVAQDGNASRLGVQSCSSRITAKGTSLYTNASWDLVDASIEPGFDLASIAVDDLPELLRSMSHEDRVSYVAEKRRERETIQTEIQTLSAQRETLIKRVRAEQYASSDLGEAMKRAIREQAEKKGFNTDGC
;
A
#
# COMPACT_ATOMS: atom_id res chain seq x y z
N LYS A 1 12.01 2.16 -7.66
CA LYS A 1 12.24 0.73 -7.37
C LYS A 1 11.83 0.31 -5.95
N PRO A 2 12.03 1.10 -4.88
CA PRO A 2 11.72 0.68 -3.51
C PRO A 2 10.30 0.12 -3.28
N LEU A 3 9.25 0.75 -3.84
CA LEU A 3 7.87 0.25 -3.68
C LEU A 3 7.65 -1.14 -4.31
N LEU A 4 8.33 -1.47 -5.41
CA LEU A 4 8.20 -2.79 -6.05
C LEU A 4 8.83 -3.90 -5.19
N GLU A 5 9.96 -3.59 -4.57
CA GLU A 5 10.65 -4.50 -3.65
C GLU A 5 9.79 -4.74 -2.40
N LEU A 6 9.18 -3.69 -1.84
CA LEU A 6 8.23 -3.81 -0.74
C LEU A 6 6.99 -4.60 -1.14
N ASN A 7 6.48 -4.44 -2.36
CA ASN A 7 5.37 -5.26 -2.84
C ASN A 7 5.71 -6.75 -2.92
N ALA A 8 6.92 -7.07 -3.41
CA ALA A 8 7.40 -8.44 -3.48
C ALA A 8 7.55 -9.04 -2.07
N ARG A 9 8.13 -8.30 -1.12
CA ARG A 9 8.22 -8.71 0.29
C ARG A 9 6.83 -8.88 0.91
N LEU A 10 5.92 -7.94 0.69
CA LEU A 10 4.55 -8.03 1.19
C LEU A 10 3.86 -9.31 0.72
N ASN A 11 4.03 -9.69 -0.56
CA ASN A 11 3.48 -10.93 -1.10
C ASN A 11 4.03 -12.19 -0.45
N GLN A 12 5.24 -12.16 0.11
CA GLN A 12 5.86 -13.28 0.84
C GLN A 12 5.35 -13.41 2.28
N THR A 13 4.53 -12.47 2.75
CA THR A 13 3.90 -12.54 4.07
C THR A 13 2.55 -13.23 4.06
N TYR A 14 1.95 -13.49 2.88
CA TYR A 14 0.67 -14.19 2.79
C TYR A 14 0.81 -15.67 3.13
N VAL A 15 -0.11 -16.17 3.93
CA VAL A 15 -0.18 -17.54 4.40
C VAL A 15 -1.55 -18.11 3.98
N PRO A 16 -1.66 -18.64 2.74
CA PRO A 16 -2.93 -19.09 2.20
C PRO A 16 -3.49 -20.27 2.99
N TYR A 17 -4.79 -20.26 3.29
CA TYR A 17 -5.49 -21.36 3.98
C TYR A 17 -6.90 -21.59 3.46
N GLY A 18 -7.42 -22.77 3.79
CA GLY A 18 -8.75 -23.22 3.43
C GLY A 18 -8.98 -23.35 1.93
N PRO A 19 -10.23 -23.61 1.52
CA PRO A 19 -10.57 -23.83 0.11
C PRO A 19 -10.26 -22.65 -0.81
N GLN A 20 -10.21 -21.43 -0.25
CA GLN A 20 -9.98 -20.20 -1.01
C GLN A 20 -8.50 -19.78 -1.04
N GLY A 21 -7.63 -20.38 -0.22
CA GLY A 21 -6.23 -19.97 -0.03
C GLY A 21 -5.44 -19.86 -1.34
N ALA A 22 -5.41 -20.95 -2.12
CA ALA A 22 -4.66 -20.99 -3.37
C ALA A 22 -5.19 -20.01 -4.41
N ALA A 23 -6.53 -19.92 -4.55
CA ALA A 23 -7.17 -19.02 -5.49
C ALA A 23 -6.97 -17.55 -5.11
N GLY A 24 -7.05 -17.23 -3.82
CA GLY A 24 -6.81 -15.90 -3.28
C GLY A 24 -5.39 -15.41 -3.55
N LEU A 25 -4.39 -16.24 -3.24
CA LEU A 25 -2.98 -15.92 -3.52
C LEU A 25 -2.72 -15.77 -5.02
N ALA A 26 -3.26 -16.66 -5.86
CA ALA A 26 -3.12 -16.56 -7.31
C ALA A 26 -3.74 -15.27 -7.86
N ASN A 27 -4.93 -14.89 -7.37
CA ASN A 27 -5.58 -13.63 -7.73
C ASN A 27 -4.73 -12.43 -7.28
N GLN A 28 -4.19 -12.44 -6.06
CA GLN A 28 -3.29 -11.39 -5.57
C GLN A 28 -2.12 -11.13 -6.53
N VAL A 29 -1.45 -12.21 -6.97
CA VAL A 29 -0.34 -12.14 -7.95
C VAL A 29 -0.82 -11.64 -9.32
N ALA A 30 -1.95 -12.14 -9.80
CA ALA A 30 -2.52 -11.72 -11.09
C ALA A 30 -2.84 -10.22 -11.10
N GLN A 31 -3.45 -9.70 -10.04
CA GLN A 31 -3.78 -8.29 -9.93
C GLN A 31 -2.55 -7.38 -9.79
N ASP A 32 -1.50 -7.85 -9.10
CA ASP A 32 -0.20 -7.14 -9.07
C ASP A 32 0.42 -7.06 -10.48
N GLY A 33 0.31 -8.14 -11.27
CA GLY A 33 0.71 -8.18 -12.67
C GLY A 33 -0.11 -7.22 -13.56
N ASN A 34 -1.43 -7.19 -13.39
CA ASN A 34 -2.33 -6.30 -14.13
C ASN A 34 -2.01 -4.82 -13.84
N ALA A 35 -1.88 -4.44 -12.58
CA ALA A 35 -1.53 -3.08 -12.20
C ALA A 35 -0.15 -2.65 -12.73
N SER A 36 0.80 -3.58 -12.77
CA SER A 36 2.12 -3.33 -13.36
C SER A 36 2.05 -3.08 -14.87
N ARG A 37 1.21 -3.82 -15.60
CA ARG A 37 0.99 -3.63 -17.05
C ARG A 37 0.31 -2.31 -17.40
N LEU A 38 -0.57 -1.80 -16.53
CA LEU A 38 -1.22 -0.50 -16.68
C LEU A 38 -0.29 0.69 -16.41
N GLY A 39 0.91 0.42 -15.88
CA GLY A 39 1.97 1.40 -15.71
C GLY A 39 2.25 1.79 -14.26
N VAL A 40 3.28 2.62 -14.08
CA VAL A 40 3.88 2.93 -12.77
C VAL A 40 2.87 3.55 -11.79
N GLN A 41 1.93 4.37 -12.26
CA GLN A 41 0.92 4.98 -11.39
C GLN A 41 -0.04 3.93 -10.84
N SER A 42 -0.60 3.06 -11.70
CA SER A 42 -1.51 1.99 -11.28
C SER A 42 -0.83 1.02 -10.32
N CYS A 43 0.41 0.61 -10.65
CA CYS A 43 1.25 -0.20 -9.78
C CYS A 43 1.46 0.46 -8.40
N SER A 44 1.84 1.74 -8.37
CA SER A 44 2.06 2.47 -7.11
C SER A 44 0.78 2.56 -6.27
N SER A 45 -0.35 2.92 -6.88
CA SER A 45 -1.65 3.02 -6.19
C SER A 45 -2.08 1.68 -5.58
N ARG A 46 -1.88 0.57 -6.30
CA ARG A 46 -2.17 -0.77 -5.77
C ARG A 46 -1.30 -1.11 -4.57
N ILE A 47 0.01 -0.84 -4.65
CA ILE A 47 0.95 -1.10 -3.56
C ILE A 47 0.57 -0.28 -2.32
N THR A 48 0.25 1.00 -2.51
CA THR A 48 -0.21 1.88 -1.42
C THR A 48 -1.50 1.35 -0.78
N ALA A 49 -2.47 0.90 -1.57
CA ALA A 49 -3.72 0.32 -1.04
C ALA A 49 -3.47 -0.92 -0.17
N LYS A 50 -2.62 -1.85 -0.64
CA LYS A 50 -2.19 -3.05 0.12
C LYS A 50 -1.42 -2.71 1.40
N GLY A 51 -0.79 -1.54 1.44
CA GLY A 51 -0.07 -1.01 2.59
C GLY A 51 -0.97 -0.54 3.74
N THR A 52 -2.30 -0.52 3.56
CA THR A 52 -3.24 -0.02 4.58
C THR A 52 -3.88 -1.16 5.36
N SER A 53 -4.30 -0.88 6.60
CA SER A 53 -5.06 -1.82 7.44
C SER A 53 -6.45 -2.16 6.88
N LEU A 54 -6.98 -1.37 5.93
CA LEU A 54 -8.26 -1.62 5.28
C LEU A 54 -8.18 -2.74 4.22
N TYR A 55 -6.97 -3.11 3.79
CA TYR A 55 -6.77 -4.19 2.83
C TYR A 55 -6.65 -5.52 3.56
N THR A 56 -7.78 -6.23 3.70
CA THR A 56 -7.85 -7.53 4.37
C THR A 56 -8.21 -8.65 3.40
N ASN A 57 -7.60 -9.80 3.63
CA ASN A 57 -7.78 -11.06 2.93
C ASN A 57 -8.14 -12.19 3.90
N ALA A 58 -8.77 -11.86 5.02
CA ALA A 58 -9.09 -12.79 6.10
C ALA A 58 -9.83 -14.06 5.65
N SER A 59 -10.54 -14.04 4.51
CA SER A 59 -11.20 -15.25 3.99
C SER A 59 -10.26 -16.31 3.41
N TRP A 60 -9.00 -15.97 3.14
CA TRP A 60 -8.05 -16.87 2.48
C TRP A 60 -6.60 -16.75 2.99
N ASP A 61 -6.26 -15.75 3.81
CA ASP A 61 -4.94 -15.53 4.39
C ASP A 61 -4.96 -15.58 5.92
N LEU A 62 -4.18 -16.48 6.53
CA LEU A 62 -4.16 -16.70 7.98
C LEU A 62 -3.66 -15.48 8.75
N VAL A 63 -2.77 -14.69 8.17
CA VAL A 63 -2.23 -13.53 8.87
C VAL A 63 -3.31 -12.44 8.99
N ASP A 64 -4.06 -12.16 7.93
CA ASP A 64 -5.20 -11.24 8.01
C ASP A 64 -6.31 -11.82 8.90
N ALA A 65 -6.61 -13.12 8.77
CA ALA A 65 -7.59 -13.79 9.63
C ALA A 65 -7.20 -13.72 11.12
N SER A 66 -5.91 -13.81 11.46
CA SER A 66 -5.41 -13.73 12.84
C SER A 66 -5.63 -12.39 13.55
N ILE A 67 -6.05 -11.37 12.81
CA ILE A 67 -6.36 -10.02 13.33
C ILE A 67 -7.86 -9.89 13.61
N GLU A 68 -8.70 -10.73 13.00
CA GLU A 68 -10.14 -10.65 13.14
C GLU A 68 -10.60 -11.01 14.57
N PRO A 69 -11.55 -10.27 15.14
CA PRO A 69 -12.11 -10.57 16.45
C PRO A 69 -12.69 -12.00 16.49
N GLY A 70 -12.26 -12.79 17.48
CA GLY A 70 -12.75 -14.15 17.68
C GLY A 70 -12.11 -15.21 16.77
N PHE A 71 -11.06 -14.86 16.03
CA PHE A 71 -10.27 -15.84 15.30
C PHE A 71 -9.56 -16.82 16.27
N ASP A 72 -9.67 -18.11 15.96
CA ASP A 72 -8.96 -19.18 16.66
C ASP A 72 -8.28 -20.12 15.66
N LEU A 73 -6.95 -20.14 15.68
CA LEU A 73 -6.14 -21.01 14.82
C LEU A 73 -6.38 -22.50 15.13
N ALA A 74 -6.76 -22.87 16.35
CA ALA A 74 -7.06 -24.24 16.73
C ALA A 74 -8.35 -24.76 16.09
N SER A 75 -9.26 -23.87 15.66
CA SER A 75 -10.52 -24.22 15.00
C SER A 75 -10.34 -24.62 13.52
N ILE A 76 -9.17 -24.34 12.93
CA ILE A 76 -8.88 -24.63 11.53
C ILE A 76 -8.46 -26.09 11.37
N ALA A 77 -9.11 -26.80 10.43
CA ALA A 77 -8.74 -28.16 10.09
C ALA A 77 -7.29 -28.22 9.60
N VAL A 78 -6.54 -29.24 10.03
CA VAL A 78 -5.12 -29.40 9.62
C VAL A 78 -4.98 -29.48 8.10
N ASP A 79 -5.93 -30.12 7.42
CA ASP A 79 -5.93 -30.22 5.96
C ASP A 79 -6.18 -28.88 5.25
N ASP A 80 -6.78 -27.90 5.92
CA ASP A 80 -6.96 -26.54 5.41
C ASP A 80 -5.72 -25.65 5.60
N LEU A 81 -4.74 -26.10 6.39
CA LEU A 81 -3.49 -25.38 6.55
C LEU A 81 -2.54 -25.63 5.35
N PRO A 82 -1.66 -24.67 5.02
CA PRO A 82 -0.61 -24.91 4.03
C PRO A 82 0.38 -25.97 4.54
N GLU A 83 0.99 -26.72 3.62
CA GLU A 83 1.82 -27.90 3.90
C GLU A 83 2.84 -27.69 5.02
N LEU A 84 3.57 -26.56 4.96
CA LEU A 84 4.56 -26.17 5.98
C LEU A 84 3.98 -26.14 7.40
N LEU A 85 2.74 -25.67 7.55
CA LEU A 85 2.09 -25.56 8.86
C LEU A 85 1.49 -26.88 9.34
N ARG A 86 1.15 -27.82 8.44
CA ARG A 86 0.58 -29.12 8.83
C ARG A 86 1.52 -29.92 9.71
N SER A 87 2.83 -29.88 9.42
CA SER A 87 3.86 -30.58 10.19
C SER A 87 4.27 -29.87 11.48
N MET A 88 3.85 -28.61 11.69
CA MET A 88 4.20 -27.83 12.88
C MET A 88 3.28 -28.15 14.06
N SER A 89 3.81 -27.99 15.28
CA SER A 89 2.98 -27.99 16.49
C SER A 89 2.04 -26.78 16.51
N HIS A 90 1.03 -26.80 17.37
CA HIS A 90 0.13 -25.65 17.49
C HIS A 90 0.88 -24.37 17.89
N GLU A 91 1.80 -24.45 18.85
CA GLU A 91 2.60 -23.32 19.32
C GLU A 91 3.52 -22.76 18.22
N ASP A 92 4.12 -23.64 17.40
CA ASP A 92 4.94 -23.23 16.27
C ASP A 92 4.11 -22.54 15.18
N ARG A 93 2.88 -23.02 14.92
CA ARG A 93 1.97 -22.36 13.96
C ARG A 93 1.59 -20.96 14.43
N VAL A 94 1.25 -20.79 15.71
CA VAL A 94 0.95 -19.49 16.30
C VAL A 94 2.14 -18.55 16.17
N SER A 95 3.34 -19.03 16.51
CA SER A 95 4.58 -18.26 16.41
C SER A 95 4.88 -17.85 14.96
N TYR A 96 4.72 -18.76 14.00
CA TYR A 96 4.92 -18.49 12.58
C TYR A 96 3.97 -17.40 12.05
N VAL A 97 2.68 -17.51 12.36
CA VAL A 97 1.69 -16.51 11.93
C VAL A 97 1.99 -15.14 12.57
N ALA A 98 2.38 -15.11 13.84
CA ALA A 98 2.78 -13.89 14.53
C ALA A 98 4.06 -13.26 13.97
N GLU A 99 5.03 -14.05 13.51
CA GLU A 99 6.21 -13.57 12.79
C GLU A 99 5.84 -12.95 11.44
N LYS A 100 5.03 -13.66 10.65
CA LYS A 100 4.54 -13.17 9.35
C LYS A 100 3.74 -11.88 9.48
N ARG A 101 2.94 -11.77 10.55
CA ARG A 101 2.22 -10.54 10.90
C ARG A 101 3.17 -9.37 11.17
N ARG A 102 4.17 -9.56 12.04
CA ARG A 102 5.15 -8.51 12.37
C ARG A 102 5.95 -8.07 11.13
N GLU A 103 6.34 -9.03 10.29
CA GLU A 103 6.98 -8.77 9.01
C GLU A 103 6.09 -7.90 8.11
N ARG A 104 4.81 -8.26 7.99
CA ARG A 104 3.81 -7.53 7.21
C ARG A 104 3.59 -6.11 7.71
N GLU A 105 3.38 -5.92 9.01
CA GLU A 105 3.16 -4.60 9.62
C GLU A 105 4.36 -3.66 9.38
N THR A 106 5.58 -4.20 9.45
CA THR A 106 6.81 -3.46 9.13
C THR A 106 6.81 -3.02 7.67
N ILE A 107 6.55 -3.94 6.73
CA ILE A 107 6.51 -3.64 5.29
C ILE A 107 5.40 -2.63 4.96
N GLN A 108 4.22 -2.77 5.56
CA GLN A 108 3.11 -1.84 5.38
C GLN A 108 3.46 -0.44 5.85
N THR A 109 4.17 -0.31 6.98
CA THR A 109 4.68 0.98 7.48
C THR A 109 5.70 1.61 6.52
N GLU A 110 6.62 0.82 5.96
CA GLU A 110 7.57 1.26 4.95
C GLU A 110 6.84 1.74 3.67
N ILE A 111 5.82 1.01 3.22
CA ILE A 111 4.98 1.38 2.06
C ILE A 111 4.27 2.71 2.31
N GLN A 112 3.65 2.90 3.47
CA GLN A 112 2.94 4.14 3.81
C GLN A 112 3.90 5.34 3.81
N THR A 113 5.06 5.17 4.45
CA THR A 113 6.10 6.21 4.52
C THR A 113 6.58 6.63 3.13
N LEU A 114 6.97 5.67 2.28
CA LEU A 114 7.44 5.96 0.93
C LEU A 114 6.32 6.52 0.03
N SER A 115 5.08 6.04 0.19
CA SER A 115 3.93 6.54 -0.56
C SER A 115 3.66 8.02 -0.23
N ALA A 116 3.72 8.41 1.05
CA ALA A 116 3.54 9.79 1.49
C ALA A 116 4.67 10.72 0.99
N GLN A 117 5.92 10.26 1.04
CA GLN A 117 7.06 11.00 0.48
C GLN A 117 6.91 11.22 -1.03
N ARG A 118 6.49 10.18 -1.75
CA ARG A 118 6.23 10.25 -3.19
C ARG A 118 5.12 11.24 -3.52
N GLU A 119 4.01 11.20 -2.80
CA GLU A 119 2.89 12.12 -3.02
C GLU A 119 3.31 13.58 -2.78
N THR A 120 4.06 13.83 -1.70
CA THR A 120 4.62 15.15 -1.39
C THR A 120 5.52 15.65 -2.51
N LEU A 121 6.42 14.79 -3.02
CA LEU A 121 7.29 15.13 -4.14
C LEU A 121 6.48 15.46 -5.41
N ILE A 122 5.48 14.65 -5.75
CA ILE A 122 4.64 14.88 -6.93
C ILE A 122 3.89 16.20 -6.81
N LYS A 123 3.32 16.50 -5.64
CA LYS A 123 2.64 17.77 -5.37
C LYS A 123 3.59 18.96 -5.57
N ARG A 124 4.80 18.88 -5.00
CA ARG A 124 5.84 19.91 -5.14
C ARG A 124 6.23 20.13 -6.61
N VAL A 125 6.59 19.07 -7.32
CA VAL A 125 7.00 19.15 -8.73
C VAL A 125 5.88 19.70 -9.61
N ARG A 126 4.63 19.30 -9.37
CA ARG A 126 3.47 19.86 -10.10
C ARG A 126 3.28 21.35 -9.82
N ALA A 127 3.45 21.78 -8.57
CA ALA A 127 3.35 23.19 -8.22
C ALA A 127 4.48 24.02 -8.85
N GLU A 128 5.71 23.51 -8.86
CA GLU A 128 6.86 24.14 -9.52
C GLU A 128 6.64 24.26 -11.03
N GLN A 129 6.19 23.18 -11.69
CA GLN A 129 5.87 23.17 -13.12
C GLN A 129 4.71 24.13 -13.46
N TYR A 130 3.68 24.19 -12.62
CA TYR A 130 2.60 25.15 -12.80
C TYR A 130 3.12 26.58 -12.66
N ALA A 131 3.91 26.85 -11.61
CA ALA A 131 4.47 28.16 -11.36
C ALA A 131 5.39 28.64 -12.49
N SER A 132 6.09 27.75 -13.18
CA SER A 132 6.96 28.09 -14.33
C SER A 132 6.24 28.03 -15.69
N SER A 133 4.94 27.69 -15.72
CA SER A 133 4.15 27.66 -16.96
C SER A 133 3.63 29.05 -17.36
N ASP A 134 3.41 29.27 -18.66
CA ASP A 134 2.81 30.51 -19.17
C ASP A 134 1.47 30.84 -18.51
N LEU A 135 0.65 29.80 -18.26
CA LEU A 135 -0.62 29.96 -17.55
C LEU A 135 -0.40 30.40 -16.09
N GLY A 136 0.55 29.79 -15.40
CA GLY A 136 0.89 30.17 -14.03
C GLY A 136 1.43 31.59 -13.93
N GLU A 137 2.27 32.02 -14.86
CA GLU A 137 2.76 33.40 -14.95
C GLU A 137 1.64 34.39 -15.31
N ALA A 138 0.76 34.03 -16.25
CA ALA A 138 -0.41 34.86 -16.58
C ALA A 138 -1.34 35.03 -15.38
N MET A 139 -1.57 33.96 -14.60
CA MET A 139 -2.40 34.03 -13.40
C MET A 139 -1.75 34.85 -12.28
N LYS A 140 -0.43 34.71 -12.05
CA LYS A 140 0.32 35.55 -11.10
C LYS A 140 0.20 37.03 -11.45
N ARG A 141 0.34 37.38 -12.74
CA ARG A 141 0.18 38.75 -13.23
C ARG A 141 -1.22 39.29 -12.99
N ALA A 142 -2.25 38.52 -13.35
CA ALA A 142 -3.63 38.91 -13.12
C ALA A 142 -3.95 39.13 -11.62
N ILE A 143 -3.41 38.28 -10.73
CA ILE A 143 -3.57 38.44 -9.28
C ILE A 143 -2.88 39.72 -8.79
N ARG A 144 -1.66 40.02 -9.25
CA ARG A 144 -0.96 41.29 -8.90
C ARG A 144 -1.75 42.51 -9.35
N GLU A 145 -2.20 42.54 -10.60
CA GLU A 145 -3.00 43.65 -11.14
C GLU A 145 -4.29 43.87 -10.34
N GLN A 146 -4.94 42.79 -9.86
CA GLN A 146 -6.13 42.90 -9.02
C GLN A 146 -5.81 43.36 -7.59
N ALA A 147 -4.66 42.99 -7.04
CA ALA A 147 -4.21 43.43 -5.73
C ALA A 147 -3.86 44.94 -5.74
N GLU A 148 -3.14 45.40 -6.76
CA GLU A 148 -2.82 46.81 -6.99
C GLU A 148 -4.09 47.66 -7.13
N LYS A 149 -5.08 47.20 -7.91
CA LYS A 149 -6.39 47.86 -8.03
C LYS A 149 -7.14 48.01 -6.70
N LYS A 150 -6.86 47.15 -5.73
CA LYS A 150 -7.44 47.19 -4.38
C LYS A 150 -6.56 47.95 -3.37
N GLY A 151 -5.49 48.60 -3.83
CA GLY A 151 -4.62 49.42 -3.00
C GLY A 151 -3.55 48.64 -2.23
N PHE A 152 -3.31 47.36 -2.57
CA PHE A 152 -2.21 46.60 -1.99
C PHE A 152 -0.91 46.93 -2.74
N ASN A 153 0.17 47.18 -2.00
CA ASN A 153 1.50 47.34 -2.57
C ASN A 153 2.10 45.94 -2.83
N THR A 154 2.47 45.68 -4.08
CA THR A 154 3.08 44.42 -4.54
C THR A 154 4.57 44.55 -4.85
N ASP A 155 5.16 45.73 -4.68
CA ASP A 155 6.59 45.98 -4.78
C ASP A 155 7.25 45.66 -3.43
N GLY A 156 7.59 44.39 -3.23
CA GLY A 156 8.12 43.93 -1.94
C GLY A 156 8.64 42.48 -1.91
N CYS A 157 9.63 42.18 -2.76
CA CYS A 157 10.73 41.21 -2.53
C CYS A 157 11.92 41.65 -3.38
#